data_AF-A0A7X6K0J2-F1
#
_entry.id   AF-A0A7X6K0J2-F1
#
_cell.length_a   1.000
_cell.length_b   1.000
_cell.length_c   1.000
_cell.angle_alpha   90.00
_cell.angle_beta   90.00
_cell.angle_gamma   90.00
#
_symmetry.space_group_name_H-M   'P 1'
#
loop_
_entity.id
_entity.type
_entity.pdbx_description
1 polymer ?
#
loop_
_entity_poly.entity_id
_entity_poly.type
_entity_poly.pdbx_seq_one_letter_code
_entity_poly.pdbx_strand_id
1 'polypeptide(L)' 'MTTFPRLTAEPIMRILCKKTDTLVGYLYQWNNGDLQPAWLDSAKVEVRYEPISAAA' A
#
# COMPACT_ATOMS: atom_id res chain seq x y z
N MET A 1 -7.31 13.94 15.39
CA MET A 1 -7.11 12.48 15.33
C MET A 1 -8.47 11.87 15.10
N THR A 2 -8.70 11.28 13.94
CA THR A 2 -9.96 10.57 13.65
C THR A 2 -10.06 9.39 14.62
N THR A 3 -11.08 9.41 15.48
CA THR A 3 -11.31 8.43 16.55
C THR A 3 -11.86 7.08 16.06
N PHE A 4 -11.93 6.89 14.73
CA PHE A 4 -12.40 5.65 14.13
C PHE A 4 -11.27 4.61 14.11
N PRO A 5 -11.46 3.43 14.74
CA PRO A 5 -10.44 2.39 14.77
C PRO A 5 -10.19 1.79 13.38
N ARG A 6 -8.96 1.32 13.15
CA ARG A 6 -8.54 0.57 11.96
C ARG A 6 -9.10 -0.85 12.03
N LEU A 7 -10.28 -1.08 11.44
CA LEU A 7 -10.98 -2.37 11.51
C LEU A 7 -10.79 -3.20 10.23
N THR A 8 -10.93 -2.56 9.08
CA THR A 8 -10.76 -3.19 7.76
C THR A 8 -9.91 -2.30 6.87
N ALA A 9 -9.10 -2.92 6.02
CA ALA A 9 -8.25 -2.23 5.06
C ALA A 9 -8.37 -2.88 3.69
N GLU A 10 -8.37 -2.06 2.64
CA GLU A 10 -8.36 -2.51 1.26
C GLU A 10 -7.07 -2.08 0.57
N PRO A 11 -6.47 -2.93 -0.27
CA PRO A 11 -5.28 -2.58 -1.00
C PRO A 11 -5.66 -1.63 -2.15
N ILE A 12 -5.08 -0.43 -2.16
CA ILE A 12 -5.36 0.60 -3.17
C ILE A 12 -4.21 0.76 -4.17
N MET A 13 -2.97 0.46 -3.76
CA MET A 13 -1.79 0.55 -4.62
C MET A 13 -0.82 -0.61 -4.40
N ARG A 14 -0.09 -0.96 -5.45
CA ARG A 14 1.10 -1.81 -5.41
C ARG A 14 2.32 -0.95 -5.14
N ILE A 15 3.25 -1.47 -4.36
CA ILE A 15 4.55 -0.86 -4.12
C ILE A 15 5.59 -1.68 -4.87
N LEU A 16 6.20 -1.09 -5.88
CA LEU A 16 7.20 -1.73 -6.73
C LEU A 16 8.59 -1.15 -6.45
N CYS A 17 9.61 -2.00 -6.45
CA CYS A 17 11.00 -1.57 -6.42
C CYS A 17 11.37 -0.87 -7.73
N LYS A 18 11.88 0.37 -7.68
CA LYS A 18 12.25 1.11 -8.90
C LYS A 18 13.40 0.47 -9.68
N LYS A 19 14.29 -0.27 -9.01
CA LYS A 19 15.48 -0.87 -9.62
C LYS A 19 15.17 -2.17 -10.37
N THR A 20 14.31 -3.00 -9.80
CA THR A 20 14.06 -4.37 -10.29
C THR A 20 12.65 -4.58 -10.80
N ASP A 21 11.80 -3.56 -10.67
CA ASP A 21 10.36 -3.58 -10.96
C ASP A 21 9.57 -4.67 -10.23
N THR A 22 10.15 -5.23 -9.17
CA THR A 22 9.55 -6.30 -8.38
C THR A 22 8.55 -5.73 -7.39
N LEU A 23 7.43 -6.42 -7.19
CA LEU A 23 6.49 -6.11 -6.11
C LEU A 23 7.14 -6.32 -4.74
N VAL A 24 7.13 -5.28 -3.91
CA VAL A 24 7.72 -5.28 -2.56
C VAL A 24 6.72 -4.96 -1.46
N GLY A 25 5.47 -4.61 -1.82
CA GLY A 25 4.43 -4.30 -0.84
C GLY A 25 3.15 -3.79 -1.47
N TYR A 26 2.22 -3.41 -0.61
CA TYR A 26 0.96 -2.78 -0.98
C TYR A 26 0.67 -1.59 -0.08
N LEU A 27 0.00 -0.58 -0.61
CA LEU A 27 -0.58 0.49 0.18
C LEU A 27 -2.03 0.15 0.47
N TYR A 28 -2.35 0.03 1.76
CA TYR A 28 -3.70 -0.18 2.22
C TYR A 28 -4.32 1.12 2.67
N GLN A 29 -5.60 1.30 2.34
CA GLN A 29 -6.45 2.32 2.93
C GLN A 29 -7.37 1.65 3.94
N TRP A 30 -7.31 2.13 5.18
CA TRP A 30 -8.21 1.71 6.24
C TRP A 30 -9.58 2.38 6.09
N ASN A 31 -10.61 1.75 6.64
CA ASN A 31 -11.98 2.28 6.69
C ASN A 31 -12.10 3.65 7.37
N ASN A 32 -11.12 4.02 8.21
CA ASN A 32 -11.04 5.33 8.86
C ASN A 32 -10.32 6.40 8.00
N GLY A 33 -9.88 6.05 6.79
CA GLY A 33 -9.15 6.91 5.87
C GLY A 33 -7.62 6.88 6.03
N ASP A 34 -7.09 6.19 7.04
CA ASP A 34 -5.64 6.08 7.23
C ASP A 34 -4.99 5.27 6.10
N LEU A 35 -3.81 5.71 5.68
CA LEU A 35 -2.98 4.99 4.72
C LEU A 35 -1.87 4.24 5.46
N GLN A 36 -1.67 2.97 5.12
CA GLN A 36 -0.62 2.14 5.69
C GLN A 36 0.10 1.31 4.63
N PRO A 37 1.41 1.53 4.44
CA PRO A 37 2.24 0.61 3.66
C PRO A 37 2.39 -0.73 4.40
N ALA A 38 2.16 -1.82 3.68
CA ALA A 38 2.48 -3.17 4.12
C ALA A 38 3.57 -3.74 3.20
N TRP A 39 4.74 -3.96 3.78
CA TRP A 39 5.92 -4.49 3.07
C TRP A 39 5.89 -6.02 3.11
N LEU A 40 6.20 -6.67 1.99
CA LEU A 40 6.31 -8.15 1.93
C LEU A 40 7.62 -8.66 2.56
N ASP A 41 8.63 -7.82 2.56
CA ASP A 41 9.94 -8.06 3.18
C ASP A 41 10.31 -6.79 3.99
N SER A 42 11.51 -6.25 3.83
CA SER A 42 11.96 -5.04 4.50
C SER A 42 11.48 -3.78 3.77
N ALA A 43 11.18 -2.73 4.53
CA ALA A 43 10.87 -1.42 3.96
C ALA A 43 12.01 -0.95 3.03
N LYS A 44 11.66 -0.56 1.80
CA LYS A 44 12.62 -0.08 0.79
C LYS A 44 12.41 1.42 0.54
N VAL A 45 13.52 2.16 0.41
CA VAL A 45 13.50 3.61 0.17
C VAL A 45 13.30 3.99 -1.30
N GLU A 46 13.60 3.09 -2.25
CA GLU A 46 13.53 3.37 -3.70
C GLU A 46 12.34 2.67 -4.35
N VAL A 47 11.14 3.04 -3.94
CA VAL A 47 9.90 2.43 -4.44
C VAL A 47 9.02 3.39 -5.23
N ARG A 48 8.20 2.83 -6.11
CA ARG A 48 7.12 3.53 -6.83
C ARG A 48 5.78 2.91 -6.44
N TYR A 49 4.78 3.78 -6.26
CA TYR A 49 3.41 3.35 -6.00
C TYR A 49 2.63 3.35 -7.31
N GLU A 50 1.94 2.27 -7.58
CA GLU A 50 1.06 2.15 -8.74
C GLU A 50 -0.35 1.76 -8.30
N PRO A 51 -1.41 2.38 -8.85
CA PRO A 51 -2.77 1.93 -8.62
C PRO A 51 -2.91 0.44 -8.89
N ILE A 52 -3.55 -0.29 -7.98
CA ILE A 52 -4.10 -1.58 -8.34
C ILE A 52 -5.26 -1.22 -9.27
N SER A 53 -5.04 -1.34 -10.57
CA SER A 53 -6.12 -1.23 -11.55
C SER A 53 -7.27 -2.06 -11.01
N ALA A 54 -8.38 -1.42 -10.64
CA ALA A 54 -9.63 -2.13 -10.59
C ALA A 54 -9.75 -2.79 -11.97
N ALA A 55 -9.89 -4.11 -12.02
CA ALA A 55 -10.22 -4.78 -13.25
C ALA A 55 -11.42 -4.03 -13.85
N ALA A 56 -11.22 -3.49 -15.06
CA ALA A 56 -12.26 -2.81 -15.81
C ALA A 56 -13.42 -3.77 -16.12
#